data_AF-A0A2V3A691-F1
#
_entry.id   AF-A0A2V3A691-F1
#
_cell.length_a   1.000
_cell.length_b   1.000
_cell.length_c   1.000
_cell.angle_alpha   90.00
_cell.angle_beta   90.00
_cell.angle_gamma   90.00
#
_symmetry.space_group_name_H-M   'P 1'
#
loop_
_entity.id
_entity.type
_entity.pdbx_description
1 polymer ?
#
loop_
_entity_poly.entity_id
_entity_poly.type
_entity_poly.pdbx_seq_one_letter_code
_entity_poly.pdbx_strand_id
1 'polypeptide(L)'
;MGQLEMGNPVQQVKGKITAVDLITIVIFAVLYRVLWYFFKFAGVVFPFNHTFVYLFCAFCLVLCWVIVRRPYASFYYTVAWCAINFFIQGEIPVYWVLVVIAPLLPEIYLNISKKAFSNPDEIYSSTKHLIIAAVLYNIVYEAFVWWSIISVMKIPVPFNLIGIVFAISIVGMVIGTVFAKKFGIRIKALLG
;
A
#
# COMPACT_ATOMS: atom_id res chain seq x y z
N MET A 1 43.25 8.88 -6.66
CA MET A 1 42.73 9.73 -5.57
C MET A 1 41.24 9.47 -5.46
N GLY A 2 40.83 8.46 -4.68
CA GLY A 2 39.44 8.15 -4.43
C GLY A 2 38.98 8.91 -3.18
N GLN A 3 38.28 10.03 -3.36
CA GLN A 3 37.55 10.64 -2.26
C GLN A 3 36.36 9.73 -1.96
N LEU A 4 36.49 8.96 -0.88
CA LEU A 4 35.37 8.36 -0.18
C LEU A 4 34.44 9.50 0.22
N GLU A 5 33.34 9.65 -0.50
CA GLU A 5 32.19 10.45 -0.07
C GLU A 5 31.69 9.86 1.25
N MET A 6 32.26 10.35 2.36
CA MET A 6 31.70 10.14 3.69
C MET A 6 30.30 10.74 3.67
N GLY A 7 29.31 9.86 3.48
CA GLY A 7 27.90 10.21 3.49
C GLY A 7 27.59 11.05 4.72
N ASN A 8 27.17 12.28 4.47
CA ASN A 8 26.87 13.29 5.47
C ASN A 8 25.93 12.68 6.53
N PRO A 9 26.26 12.62 7.83
CA PRO A 9 25.41 11.99 8.85
C PRO A 9 24.00 12.62 8.92
N VAL A 10 23.87 13.85 8.46
CA VAL A 10 22.60 14.58 8.30
C VAL A 10 21.67 13.93 7.25
N GLN A 11 22.21 13.32 6.18
CA GLN A 11 21.41 12.55 5.23
C GLN A 11 20.95 11.20 5.81
N GLN A 12 21.74 10.58 6.69
CA GLN A 12 21.34 9.34 7.37
C GLN A 12 20.21 9.55 8.39
N VAL A 13 20.16 10.71 9.05
CA VAL A 13 19.06 11.06 9.97
C VAL A 13 17.74 11.29 9.22
N LYS A 14 17.78 11.84 7.99
CA LYS A 14 16.58 11.98 7.13
C LYS A 14 16.01 10.64 6.63
N GLY A 15 16.70 9.52 6.83
CA GLY A 15 16.22 8.19 6.43
C GLY A 15 15.41 7.45 7.50
N LYS A 16 15.45 7.88 8.76
CA LYS A 16 14.81 7.18 9.87
C LYS A 16 13.33 7.56 9.97
N ILE A 17 12.48 6.56 10.17
CA ILE A 17 11.06 6.75 10.46
C ILE A 17 10.94 7.31 11.88
N THR A 18 10.18 8.40 12.01
CA THR A 18 9.91 9.03 13.31
C THR A 18 8.71 8.39 14.01
N ALA A 19 8.53 8.65 15.30
CA ALA A 19 7.34 8.20 16.03
C ALA A 19 6.04 8.76 15.42
N VAL A 20 6.07 10.02 14.96
CA VAL A 20 4.93 10.66 14.30
C VAL A 20 4.62 9.97 12.97
N ASP A 21 5.65 9.57 12.21
CA ASP A 21 5.47 8.81 10.97
C ASP A 21 4.81 7.46 11.25
N LEU A 22 5.25 6.72 12.27
CA LEU A 22 4.64 5.44 12.67
C LEU A 22 3.17 5.60 13.07
N ILE A 23 2.86 6.61 13.88
CA ILE A 23 1.46 6.90 14.28
C ILE A 23 0.61 7.20 13.04
N THR A 24 1.13 8.01 12.12
CA THR A 24 0.43 8.37 10.87
C THR A 24 0.18 7.14 10.00
N ILE A 25 1.17 6.25 9.87
CA ILE A 25 1.05 4.97 9.15
C ILE A 25 -0.06 4.12 9.77
N VAL A 26 -0.07 3.98 11.09
CA VAL A 26 -1.07 3.19 11.82
C VAL A 26 -2.47 3.79 11.64
N ILE A 27 -2.62 5.12 11.70
CA ILE A 27 -3.91 5.79 11.44
C ILE A 27 -4.45 5.43 10.05
N PHE A 28 -3.60 5.46 9.01
CA PHE A 28 -4.05 5.06 7.67
C PHE A 28 -4.37 3.57 7.55
N ALA A 29 -3.63 2.71 8.24
CA ALA A 29 -3.93 1.28 8.30
C ALA A 29 -5.28 1.01 8.99
N VAL A 30 -5.56 1.70 10.10
CA VAL A 30 -6.86 1.66 10.78
C VAL A 30 -7.96 2.18 9.87
N LEU A 31 -7.75 3.33 9.21
CA LEU A 31 -8.73 3.91 8.29
C LEU A 31 -9.09 2.93 7.15
N TYR A 32 -8.08 2.29 6.55
CA TYR A 32 -8.32 1.25 5.55
C TYR A 32 -9.19 0.13 6.09
N ARG A 33 -8.86 -0.39 7.29
CA ARG A 33 -9.64 -1.48 7.89
C ARG A 33 -11.07 -1.06 8.25
N VAL A 34 -11.28 0.16 8.74
CA VAL A 34 -12.62 0.70 9.02
C VAL A 34 -13.43 0.81 7.73
N LEU A 35 -12.86 1.38 6.65
CA LEU A 35 -13.50 1.46 5.34
C LEU A 35 -13.84 0.07 4.80
N TRP A 36 -12.93 -0.88 4.99
CA TRP A 36 -13.15 -2.28 4.60
C TRP A 36 -14.33 -2.90 5.35
N TYR A 37 -14.39 -2.79 6.68
CA TYR A 37 -15.49 -3.35 7.47
C TYR A 37 -16.82 -2.69 7.09
N PHE A 38 -16.86 -1.37 6.95
CA PHE A 38 -18.06 -0.64 6.57
C PHE A 38 -18.61 -1.13 5.21
N PHE A 39 -17.74 -1.30 4.21
CA PHE A 39 -18.15 -1.82 2.90
C PHE A 39 -18.45 -3.32 2.91
N LYS A 40 -17.84 -4.09 3.82
CA LYS A 40 -18.20 -5.49 4.03
C LYS A 40 -19.64 -5.62 4.53
N PHE A 41 -20.06 -4.76 5.47
CA PHE A 41 -21.47 -4.67 5.90
C PHE A 41 -22.40 -4.23 4.76
N ALA A 42 -21.97 -3.27 3.94
CA ALA A 42 -22.73 -2.87 2.74
C ALA A 42 -22.83 -4.00 1.69
N GLY A 43 -22.00 -5.04 1.79
CA GLY A 43 -22.06 -6.24 0.95
C GLY A 43 -23.36 -7.03 1.04
N VAL A 44 -24.14 -6.82 2.11
CA VAL A 44 -25.50 -7.36 2.22
C VAL A 44 -26.42 -6.77 1.14
N VAL A 45 -26.12 -5.55 0.66
CA VAL A 45 -26.92 -4.81 -0.32
C VAL A 45 -26.23 -4.74 -1.69
N PHE A 46 -24.89 -4.88 -1.75
CA PHE A 46 -24.12 -4.71 -2.99
C PHE A 46 -23.15 -5.88 -3.26
N PRO A 47 -23.39 -6.70 -4.31
CA PRO A 47 -22.62 -7.92 -4.56
C PRO A 47 -21.18 -7.69 -5.08
N PHE A 48 -20.82 -6.45 -5.45
CA PHE A 48 -19.47 -6.08 -5.91
C PHE A 48 -18.59 -5.45 -4.81
N ASN A 49 -18.92 -5.65 -3.53
CA ASN A 49 -18.24 -4.95 -2.43
C ASN A 49 -16.73 -5.26 -2.34
N HIS A 50 -16.31 -6.48 -2.68
CA HIS A 50 -14.93 -6.93 -2.56
C HIS A 50 -14.00 -6.18 -3.52
N THR A 51 -14.54 -5.64 -4.59
CA THR A 51 -13.80 -4.84 -5.56
C THR A 51 -13.46 -3.45 -5.04
N PHE A 52 -14.33 -2.84 -4.23
CA PHE A 52 -14.07 -1.51 -3.64
C PHE A 52 -12.96 -1.55 -2.59
N VAL A 53 -12.65 -2.73 -2.04
CA VAL A 53 -11.53 -2.94 -1.12
C VAL A 53 -10.21 -2.47 -1.71
N TYR A 54 -9.98 -2.75 -3.00
CA TYR A 54 -8.75 -2.34 -3.69
C TYR A 54 -8.67 -0.83 -3.86
N LEU A 55 -9.81 -0.16 -4.09
CA LEU A 55 -9.88 1.29 -4.12
C LEU A 55 -9.49 1.88 -2.76
N PHE A 56 -10.05 1.39 -1.65
CA PHE A 56 -9.71 1.87 -0.32
C PHE A 56 -8.28 1.54 0.08
N CYS A 57 -7.79 0.36 -0.30
CA CYS A 57 -6.42 -0.04 -0.06
C CYS A 57 -5.45 0.92 -0.77
N ALA A 58 -5.62 1.16 -2.08
CA ALA A 58 -4.81 2.15 -2.79
C ALA A 58 -4.95 3.54 -2.20
N PHE A 59 -6.17 3.95 -1.83
CA PHE A 59 -6.40 5.28 -1.30
C PHE A 59 -5.59 5.52 -0.02
N CYS A 60 -5.71 4.64 0.96
CA CYS A 60 -4.99 4.74 2.24
C CYS A 60 -3.47 4.53 2.08
N LEU A 61 -3.05 3.58 1.23
CA LEU A 61 -1.63 3.31 0.94
C LEU A 61 -0.94 4.52 0.30
N VAL A 62 -1.60 5.16 -0.67
CA VAL A 62 -1.05 6.33 -1.36
C VAL A 62 -1.05 7.56 -0.46
N LEU A 63 -2.08 7.74 0.39
CA LEU A 63 -2.04 8.79 1.41
C LEU A 63 -0.85 8.61 2.36
N CYS A 64 -0.60 7.37 2.78
CA CYS A 64 0.56 7.02 3.59
C CYS A 64 1.86 7.43 2.90
N TRP A 65 2.06 7.07 1.62
CA TRP A 65 3.23 7.48 0.85
C TRP A 65 3.37 9.00 0.70
N VAL A 66 2.30 9.70 0.34
CA VAL A 66 2.31 11.15 0.06
C VAL A 66 2.63 11.96 1.32
N ILE A 67 2.10 11.54 2.47
CA ILE A 67 2.22 12.27 3.74
C ILE A 67 3.55 11.93 4.41
N VAL A 68 3.85 10.65 4.60
CA VAL A 68 5.02 10.19 5.35
C VAL A 68 6.31 10.41 4.56
N ARG A 69 6.32 10.10 3.25
CA ARG A 69 7.51 10.24 2.37
C ARG A 69 8.79 9.59 2.91
N ARG A 70 8.66 8.50 3.68
CA ARG A 70 9.79 7.72 4.22
C ARG A 70 9.91 6.36 3.54
N PRO A 71 11.12 5.79 3.46
CA PRO A 71 11.29 4.40 3.06
C PRO A 71 10.54 3.48 4.04
N TYR A 72 10.13 2.29 3.58
CA TYR A 72 9.42 1.30 4.38
C TYR A 72 8.01 1.68 4.86
N ALA A 73 7.49 2.86 4.50
CA ALA A 73 6.16 3.30 4.93
C ALA A 73 5.04 2.33 4.50
N SER A 74 5.13 1.76 3.30
CA SER A 74 4.18 0.75 2.80
C SER A 74 4.32 -0.59 3.49
N PHE A 75 5.55 -0.98 3.85
CA PHE A 75 5.80 -2.17 4.65
C PHE A 75 5.13 -2.06 6.02
N TYR A 76 5.41 -0.99 6.76
CA TYR A 76 4.79 -0.78 8.08
C TYR A 76 3.27 -0.60 7.98
N TYR A 77 2.77 0.07 6.95
CA TYR A 77 1.33 0.15 6.68
C TYR A 77 0.73 -1.25 6.51
N THR A 78 1.41 -2.12 5.76
CA THR A 78 0.94 -3.47 5.49
C THR A 78 0.95 -4.33 6.74
N VAL A 79 2.05 -4.29 7.49
CA VAL A 79 2.15 -4.95 8.80
C VAL A 79 1.05 -4.47 9.74
N ALA A 80 0.77 -3.17 9.80
CA ALA A 80 -0.23 -2.60 10.70
C ALA A 80 -1.66 -3.03 10.34
N TRP A 81 -2.06 -2.97 9.06
CA TRP A 81 -3.40 -3.38 8.69
C TRP A 81 -3.56 -4.90 8.76
N CYS A 82 -2.51 -5.67 8.46
CA CYS A 82 -2.46 -7.09 8.78
C CYS A 82 -2.71 -7.25 10.27
N ALA A 83 -1.87 -6.68 11.16
CA ALA A 83 -2.00 -6.76 12.64
C ALA A 83 -3.46 -6.63 13.11
N ILE A 84 -4.14 -5.56 12.66
CA ILE A 84 -5.55 -5.30 12.96
C ILE A 84 -6.47 -6.44 12.50
N ASN A 85 -6.22 -7.00 11.32
CA ASN A 85 -7.00 -8.12 10.77
C ASN A 85 -6.87 -9.42 11.60
N PHE A 86 -5.71 -9.73 12.19
CA PHE A 86 -5.56 -10.95 13.00
C PHE A 86 -6.27 -10.81 14.32
N PHE A 87 -6.06 -9.69 15.00
CA PHE A 87 -6.66 -9.47 16.31
C PHE A 87 -8.18 -9.33 16.24
N ILE A 88 -8.73 -8.80 15.14
CA ILE A 88 -10.17 -8.58 15.01
C ILE A 88 -10.89 -9.71 14.25
N GLN A 89 -10.30 -10.25 13.19
CA GLN A 89 -10.96 -11.22 12.30
C GLN A 89 -10.46 -12.66 12.49
N GLY A 90 -9.34 -12.87 13.21
CA GLY A 90 -8.78 -14.20 13.44
C GLY A 90 -8.23 -14.87 12.18
N GLU A 91 -7.80 -14.10 11.18
CA GLU A 91 -7.26 -14.65 9.93
C GLU A 91 -5.97 -15.48 10.16
N ILE A 92 -5.78 -16.48 9.30
CA ILE A 92 -4.68 -17.44 9.41
C ILE A 92 -3.32 -16.74 9.22
N PRO A 93 -2.36 -16.87 10.16
CA PRO A 93 -1.03 -16.23 10.07
C PRO A 93 -0.23 -16.61 8.83
N VAL A 94 -0.47 -17.78 8.22
CA VAL A 94 0.22 -18.22 6.99
C VAL A 94 -0.01 -17.26 5.82
N TYR A 95 -1.22 -16.70 5.71
CA TYR A 95 -1.55 -15.70 4.69
C TYR A 95 -0.73 -14.40 4.88
N TRP A 96 -0.34 -14.10 6.11
CA TRP A 96 0.31 -12.85 6.46
C TRP A 96 1.74 -12.77 6.00
N VAL A 97 2.47 -13.87 6.17
CA VAL A 97 3.88 -13.94 5.78
C VAL A 97 4.02 -13.58 4.30
N LEU A 98 3.06 -14.00 3.48
CA LEU A 98 3.01 -13.67 2.06
C LEU A 98 2.56 -12.22 1.83
N VAL A 99 1.52 -11.75 2.51
CA VAL A 99 1.00 -10.40 2.27
C VAL A 99 1.96 -9.30 2.73
N VAL A 100 2.66 -9.49 3.84
CA VAL A 100 3.59 -8.51 4.42
C VAL A 100 4.81 -8.26 3.52
N ILE A 101 5.16 -9.20 2.65
CA ILE A 101 6.24 -9.02 1.66
C ILE A 101 5.77 -8.34 0.36
N ALA A 102 4.45 -8.27 0.10
CA ALA A 102 3.90 -7.56 -1.06
C ALA A 102 4.37 -6.11 -1.23
N PRO A 103 4.50 -5.27 -0.18
CA PRO A 103 4.99 -3.90 -0.30
C PRO A 103 6.49 -3.78 -0.64
N LEU A 104 7.28 -4.85 -0.60
CA LEU A 104 8.72 -4.75 -0.89
C LEU A 104 8.98 -4.36 -2.35
N LEU A 105 8.23 -4.93 -3.30
CA LEU A 105 8.38 -4.61 -4.72
C LEU A 105 8.08 -3.14 -5.06
N PRO A 106 6.93 -2.56 -4.64
CA PRO A 106 6.67 -1.14 -4.88
C PRO A 106 7.63 -0.23 -4.12
N GLU A 107 8.16 -0.64 -2.96
CA GLU A 107 9.20 0.13 -2.26
C GLU A 107 10.52 0.15 -3.01
N ILE A 108 10.97 -0.99 -3.52
CA ILE A 108 12.17 -1.07 -4.36
C ILE A 108 11.97 -0.16 -5.58
N TYR A 109 10.82 -0.23 -6.24
CA TYR A 109 10.49 0.63 -7.37
C TYR A 109 10.57 2.12 -7.03
N LEU A 110 9.93 2.57 -5.94
CA LEU A 110 9.96 3.98 -5.51
C LEU A 110 11.38 4.40 -5.10
N ASN A 111 12.13 3.53 -4.42
CA ASN A 111 13.51 3.80 -3.99
C ASN A 111 14.51 3.88 -5.14
N ILE A 112 14.31 3.13 -6.22
CA ILE A 112 15.12 3.26 -7.43
C ILE A 112 14.70 4.52 -8.19
N SER A 113 13.39 4.71 -8.39
CA SER A 113 12.84 5.80 -9.20
C SER A 113 13.10 7.17 -8.59
N LYS A 114 13.20 7.30 -7.25
CA LYS A 114 13.46 8.59 -6.59
C LYS A 114 14.82 9.18 -6.96
N LYS A 115 15.77 8.35 -7.42
CA LYS A 115 17.11 8.79 -7.85
C LYS A 115 17.06 9.58 -9.17
N ALA A 116 15.98 9.49 -9.93
CA ALA A 116 15.79 10.22 -11.16
C ALA A 116 15.27 11.66 -10.96
N PHE A 117 14.91 12.03 -9.72
CA PHE A 117 14.40 13.36 -9.39
C PHE A 117 15.50 14.22 -8.76
N SER A 118 15.49 15.52 -9.05
CA SER A 118 16.36 16.52 -8.39
C SER A 118 16.07 16.61 -6.90
N ASN A 119 14.79 16.53 -6.52
CA ASN A 119 14.34 16.36 -5.14
C ASN A 119 13.67 14.98 -4.97
N PRO A 120 14.23 14.07 -4.14
CA PRO A 120 13.69 12.72 -3.96
C PRO A 120 12.23 12.68 -3.48
N ASP A 121 11.73 13.72 -2.81
CA ASP A 121 10.36 13.78 -2.31
C ASP A 121 9.31 14.01 -3.42
N GLU A 122 9.74 14.49 -4.59
CA GLU A 122 8.85 14.76 -5.73
C GLU A 122 8.21 13.48 -6.29
N ILE A 123 8.86 12.33 -6.10
CA ILE A 123 8.28 11.05 -6.51
C ILE A 123 6.92 10.81 -5.85
N TYR A 124 6.78 11.19 -4.57
CA TYR A 124 5.54 11.06 -3.80
C TYR A 124 4.49 12.09 -4.19
N SER A 125 4.81 12.99 -5.12
CA SER A 125 3.86 13.93 -5.72
C SER A 125 3.54 13.56 -7.18
N SER A 126 4.22 12.56 -7.75
CA SER A 126 4.03 12.13 -9.13
C SER A 126 2.94 11.06 -9.26
N THR A 127 1.83 11.41 -9.91
CA THR A 127 0.71 10.49 -10.14
C THR A 127 1.15 9.22 -10.87
N LYS A 128 2.05 9.34 -11.85
CA LYS A 128 2.55 8.21 -12.65
C LYS A 128 3.27 7.18 -11.77
N HIS A 129 4.23 7.62 -10.97
CA HIS A 129 5.01 6.71 -10.11
C HIS A 129 4.17 6.11 -8.99
N LEU A 130 3.23 6.87 -8.43
CA LEU A 130 2.31 6.37 -7.41
C LEU A 130 1.35 5.31 -7.98
N ILE A 131 0.84 5.49 -9.21
CA ILE A 131 0.00 4.48 -9.87
C ILE A 131 0.81 3.21 -10.12
N ILE A 132 2.04 3.32 -10.64
CA ILE A 132 2.88 2.15 -10.90
C ILE A 132 3.16 1.41 -9.59
N ALA A 133 3.53 2.12 -8.52
CA ALA A 133 3.75 1.51 -7.21
C ALA A 133 2.48 0.84 -6.65
N ALA A 134 1.32 1.49 -6.74
CA ALA A 134 0.06 0.91 -6.29
C ALA A 134 -0.32 -0.35 -7.09
N VAL A 135 -0.14 -0.33 -8.41
CA VAL A 135 -0.41 -1.51 -9.26
C VAL A 135 0.59 -2.63 -8.97
N LEU A 136 1.87 -2.34 -8.76
CA LEU A 136 2.87 -3.34 -8.37
C LEU A 136 2.52 -4.00 -7.04
N TYR A 137 2.08 -3.21 -6.04
CA TYR A 137 1.56 -3.73 -4.78
C TYR A 137 0.41 -4.71 -5.05
N ASN A 138 -0.56 -4.31 -5.87
CA ASN A 138 -1.73 -5.13 -6.17
C ASN A 138 -1.40 -6.44 -6.87
N ILE A 139 -0.47 -6.41 -7.84
CA ILE A 139 -0.04 -7.60 -8.56
C ILE A 139 0.52 -8.65 -7.59
N VAL A 140 1.42 -8.24 -6.72
CA VAL A 140 2.06 -9.14 -5.77
C VAL A 140 1.06 -9.60 -4.71
N TYR A 141 0.25 -8.68 -4.18
CA TYR A 141 -0.80 -8.99 -3.22
C TYR A 141 -1.81 -10.02 -3.77
N GLU A 142 -2.38 -9.79 -4.97
CA GLU A 142 -3.32 -10.71 -5.58
C GLU A 142 -2.70 -12.06 -5.90
N ALA A 143 -1.47 -12.09 -6.40
CA ALA A 143 -0.78 -13.35 -6.64
C ALA A 143 -0.70 -14.19 -5.36
N PHE A 144 -0.39 -13.57 -4.21
CA PHE A 144 -0.35 -14.25 -2.92
C PHE A 144 -1.72 -14.63 -2.38
N VAL A 145 -2.75 -13.81 -2.59
CA VAL A 145 -4.14 -14.14 -2.23
C VAL A 145 -4.59 -15.38 -3.00
N TRP A 146 -4.48 -15.37 -4.32
CA TRP A 146 -4.91 -16.48 -5.16
C TRP A 146 -4.07 -17.74 -4.91
N TRP A 147 -2.76 -17.59 -4.71
CA TRP A 147 -1.90 -18.71 -4.28
C TRP A 147 -2.37 -19.32 -2.97
N SER A 148 -2.72 -18.50 -1.97
CA SER A 148 -3.21 -19.00 -0.68
C SER A 148 -4.54 -19.74 -0.83
N ILE A 149 -5.47 -19.19 -1.61
CA ILE A 149 -6.80 -19.79 -1.84
C ILE A 149 -6.68 -21.14 -2.57
N ILE A 150 -5.92 -21.19 -3.66
CA ILE A 150 -5.82 -22.39 -4.52
C ILE A 150 -4.89 -23.44 -3.91
N SER A 151 -3.70 -23.04 -3.47
CA SER A 151 -2.64 -23.98 -3.08
C SER A 151 -2.75 -24.40 -1.63
N VAL A 152 -3.09 -23.49 -0.72
CA VAL A 152 -3.14 -23.76 0.74
C VAL A 152 -4.54 -24.18 1.17
N MET A 153 -5.56 -23.40 0.83
CA MET A 153 -6.95 -23.69 1.21
C MET A 153 -7.62 -24.72 0.30
N LYS A 154 -7.00 -25.08 -0.82
CA LYS A 154 -7.51 -26.06 -1.81
C LYS A 154 -8.90 -25.72 -2.35
N ILE A 155 -9.23 -24.43 -2.43
CA ILE A 155 -10.52 -23.98 -2.98
C ILE A 155 -10.35 -23.85 -4.50
N PRO A 156 -11.09 -24.63 -5.31
CA PRO A 156 -11.04 -24.51 -6.76
C PRO A 156 -11.73 -23.21 -7.19
N VAL A 157 -10.98 -22.33 -7.86
CA VAL A 157 -11.51 -21.08 -8.41
C VAL A 157 -11.30 -21.05 -9.92
N PRO A 158 -12.35 -20.77 -10.71
CA PRO A 158 -12.24 -20.58 -12.15
C PRO A 158 -11.26 -19.45 -12.54
N PHE A 159 -10.34 -19.71 -13.46
CA PHE A 159 -9.33 -18.73 -13.89
C PHE A 159 -9.92 -17.46 -14.53
N ASN A 160 -11.07 -17.56 -15.19
CA ASN A 160 -11.78 -16.41 -15.74
C ASN A 160 -12.25 -15.44 -14.63
N LEU A 161 -12.70 -15.94 -13.48
CA LEU A 161 -13.07 -15.11 -12.33
C LEU A 161 -11.86 -14.41 -11.73
N ILE A 162 -10.72 -15.11 -11.64
CA ILE A 162 -9.44 -14.51 -11.20
C ILE A 162 -9.07 -13.34 -12.11
N GLY A 163 -9.12 -13.54 -13.43
CA GLY A 163 -8.82 -12.50 -14.41
C GLY A 163 -9.76 -11.28 -14.31
N ILE A 164 -11.05 -11.51 -14.10
CA ILE A 164 -12.02 -10.43 -13.91
C ILE A 164 -11.72 -9.65 -12.62
N VAL A 165 -11.52 -10.34 -11.48
CA VAL A 165 -11.21 -9.68 -10.21
C VAL A 165 -9.93 -8.86 -10.31
N PHE A 166 -8.89 -9.42 -10.93
CA PHE A 166 -7.62 -8.74 -11.16
C PHE A 166 -7.77 -7.49 -12.04
N ALA A 167 -8.56 -7.56 -13.11
CA ALA A 167 -8.79 -6.40 -13.97
C ALA A 167 -9.50 -5.28 -13.21
N ILE A 168 -10.52 -5.61 -12.40
CA ILE A 168 -11.25 -4.59 -11.65
C ILE A 168 -10.42 -4.07 -10.47
N SER A 169 -9.58 -4.89 -9.85
CA SER A 169 -8.67 -4.42 -8.79
C SER A 169 -7.67 -3.40 -9.33
N ILE A 170 -7.10 -3.60 -10.52
CA ILE A 170 -6.26 -2.58 -11.18
C ILE A 170 -7.01 -1.26 -11.35
N VAL A 171 -8.25 -1.29 -11.84
CA VAL A 171 -9.08 -0.09 -11.99
C VAL A 171 -9.30 0.60 -10.64
N GLY A 172 -9.64 -0.18 -9.60
CA GLY A 172 -9.79 0.32 -8.24
C GLY A 172 -8.52 0.98 -7.71
N MET A 173 -7.36 0.35 -7.93
CA MET A 173 -6.06 0.88 -7.49
C MET A 173 -5.70 2.20 -8.19
N VAL A 174 -5.94 2.30 -9.49
CA VAL A 174 -5.70 3.53 -10.26
C VAL A 174 -6.59 4.66 -9.75
N ILE A 175 -7.90 4.40 -9.61
CA ILE A 175 -8.86 5.39 -9.13
C ILE A 175 -8.49 5.85 -7.71
N GLY A 176 -8.30 4.91 -6.78
CA GLY A 176 -7.92 5.19 -5.40
C GLY A 176 -6.65 6.03 -5.31
N THR A 177 -5.65 5.72 -6.14
CA THR A 177 -4.38 6.47 -6.21
C THR A 177 -4.58 7.92 -6.66
N VAL A 178 -5.35 8.15 -7.72
CA VAL A 178 -5.58 9.49 -8.27
C VAL A 178 -6.27 10.39 -7.24
N PHE A 179 -7.27 9.86 -6.54
CA PHE A 179 -7.98 10.60 -5.49
C PHE A 179 -7.09 10.83 -4.27
N ALA A 180 -6.41 9.80 -3.78
CA ALA A 180 -5.52 9.90 -2.63
C ALA A 180 -4.38 10.87 -2.85
N LYS A 181 -3.76 10.89 -4.03
CA LYS A 181 -2.69 11.84 -4.35
C LYS A 181 -3.17 13.27 -4.22
N LYS A 182 -4.31 13.61 -4.82
CA LYS A 182 -4.88 14.97 -4.76
C LYS A 182 -5.20 15.37 -3.33
N PHE A 183 -5.82 14.45 -2.57
CA PHE A 183 -6.21 14.70 -1.20
C PHE A 183 -5.00 14.78 -0.24
N GLY A 184 -4.05 13.87 -0.37
CA GLY A 184 -2.84 13.79 0.45
C GLY A 184 -1.93 15.01 0.29
N ILE A 185 -1.80 15.56 -0.92
CA ILE A 185 -1.04 16.80 -1.12
C ILE A 185 -1.71 17.97 -0.39
N ARG A 186 -3.05 18.06 -0.42
CA ARG A 186 -3.79 19.10 0.31
C ARG A 186 -3.65 18.93 1.82
N ILE A 187 -3.79 17.71 2.34
CA ILE A 187 -3.58 17.44 3.77
C ILE A 187 -2.16 17.81 4.18
N LYS A 188 -1.16 17.37 3.41
CA LYS A 188 0.23 17.66 3.74
C LYS A 188 0.50 19.17 3.77
N ALA A 189 -0.03 19.92 2.82
CA ALA A 189 0.08 21.38 2.82
C ALA A 189 -0.54 22.04 4.06
N LEU A 190 -1.55 21.42 4.69
CA LEU A 190 -2.13 21.90 5.94
C LEU A 190 -1.32 21.50 7.19
N LEU A 191 -0.50 20.45 7.10
CA LEU A 191 0.33 19.95 8.19
C LEU A 191 1.70 20.65 8.29
N GLY A 192 2.10 21.41 7.26
CA GLY A 192 3.41 22.07 7.15
C GLY A 192 4.44 21.21 6.42
#